data_AF-A0A354C4A0-F1
#
_entry.id   AF-A0A354C4A0-F1
#
_cell.length_a   1.000
_cell.length_b   1.000
_cell.length_c   1.000
_cell.angle_alpha   90.00
_cell.angle_beta   90.00
_cell.angle_gamma   90.00
#
_symmetry.space_group_name_H-M   'P 1'
#
loop_
_entity.id
_entity.type
_entity.pdbx_description
1 polymer ?
#
loop_
_entity_poly.entity_id
_entity_poly.type
_entity_poly.pdbx_seq_one_letter_code
_entity_poly.pdbx_strand_id
1 'polypeptide(L)'
;MVVGIRVEDYQDIIPRPLSGLIFRRHWEEKAFILGGENYHAPAQGLVDFLRDREGAIPNPTSFSPGVKPARLRDALPPYAVDALKRGIREFDRKMRGFIMAEAILIGVETRTSSPVRIVRGPDGQSVSVAGLYPCGEGAGYAGGIISSALDGIRIAEAIIS
;
A
#
# COMPACT_ATOMS: atom_id res chain seq x y z
N MET A 1 2.89 8.24 2.48
CA MET A 1 3.72 8.27 1.25
C MET A 1 3.82 6.87 0.71
N VAL A 2 3.83 6.69 -0.61
CA VAL A 2 3.82 5.37 -1.24
C VAL A 2 4.82 5.32 -2.40
N VAL A 3 5.29 4.12 -2.75
CA VAL A 3 6.17 3.85 -3.89
C VAL A 3 5.48 2.80 -4.76
N GLY A 4 5.48 3.01 -6.08
CA GLY A 4 4.92 2.04 -7.00
C GLY A 4 5.74 0.74 -7.00
N ILE A 5 5.06 -0.39 -6.85
CA ILE A 5 5.62 -1.74 -6.94
C ILE A 5 4.96 -2.43 -8.13
N ARG A 6 5.77 -3.05 -8.99
CA ARG A 6 5.32 -3.78 -10.18
C ARG A 6 5.41 -5.28 -9.96
N VAL A 7 4.77 -6.05 -10.85
CA VAL A 7 4.80 -7.52 -10.81
C VAL A 7 6.25 -8.02 -10.89
N GLU A 8 7.07 -7.35 -11.70
CA GLU A 8 8.50 -7.62 -11.84
C GLU A 8 9.30 -7.57 -10.53
N ASP A 9 8.83 -6.82 -9.53
CA ASP A 9 9.54 -6.69 -8.25
C ASP A 9 9.40 -7.92 -7.34
N TYR A 10 8.45 -8.84 -7.65
CA TYR A 10 8.17 -10.00 -6.80
C TYR A 10 7.80 -11.29 -7.54
N GLN A 11 7.60 -11.26 -8.87
CA GLN A 11 7.15 -12.43 -9.65
C GLN A 11 8.10 -13.63 -9.60
N ASP A 12 9.41 -13.38 -9.44
CA ASP A 12 10.42 -14.44 -9.36
C ASP A 12 10.33 -15.24 -8.06
N ILE A 13 9.63 -14.70 -7.06
CA ILE A 13 9.43 -15.33 -5.76
C ILE A 13 8.20 -16.27 -5.82
N ILE A 14 7.13 -15.84 -6.50
CA ILE A 14 5.89 -16.61 -6.65
C ILE A 14 5.31 -16.33 -8.05
N PRO A 15 5.33 -17.30 -8.99
CA PRO A 15 4.78 -17.09 -10.33
C PRO A 15 3.31 -17.51 -10.38
N ARG A 16 2.42 -16.70 -9.78
CA ARG A 16 0.96 -16.95 -9.75
C ARG A 16 0.14 -15.66 -9.88
N PRO A 17 -1.11 -15.70 -10.38
CA PRO A 17 -2.00 -14.52 -10.42
C PRO A 17 -2.23 -13.84 -9.07
N LEU A 18 -2.05 -14.56 -7.96
CA LEU A 18 -2.27 -14.07 -6.60
C LEU A 18 -0.98 -13.61 -5.89
N SER A 19 0.13 -13.49 -6.61
CA SER A 19 1.44 -13.24 -5.99
C SER A 19 1.54 -11.86 -5.35
N GLY A 20 0.84 -10.87 -5.90
CA GLY A 20 0.72 -9.56 -5.27
C GLY A 20 0.01 -9.61 -3.91
N LEU A 21 -0.98 -10.52 -3.72
CA LEU A 21 -1.63 -10.71 -2.42
C LEU A 21 -0.68 -11.34 -1.40
N ILE A 22 0.15 -12.29 -1.83
CA ILE A 22 1.12 -12.96 -0.95
C ILE A 22 2.24 -11.98 -0.58
N PHE A 23 2.74 -11.21 -1.55
CA PHE A 23 3.71 -10.15 -1.32
C PHE A 23 3.17 -9.11 -0.33
N ARG A 24 1.92 -8.66 -0.50
CA ARG A 24 1.25 -7.78 0.46
C ARG A 24 1.20 -8.40 1.85
N ARG A 25 0.72 -9.65 1.96
CA ARG A 25 0.57 -10.35 3.24
C ARG A 25 1.90 -10.48 3.97
N HIS A 26 2.99 -10.76 3.25
CA HIS A 26 4.33 -10.85 3.81
C HIS A 26 4.75 -9.56 4.55
N TRP A 27 4.52 -8.40 3.94
CA TRP A 27 4.89 -7.12 4.55
C TRP A 27 3.90 -6.68 5.65
N GLU A 28 2.61 -7.01 5.51
CA GLU A 28 1.62 -6.81 6.57
C GLU A 28 1.97 -7.64 7.83
N GLU A 29 2.39 -8.89 7.65
CA GLU A 29 2.82 -9.78 8.75
C GLU A 29 4.08 -9.28 9.44
N LYS A 30 5.09 -8.86 8.66
CA LYS A 30 6.29 -8.21 9.22
C LYS A 30 5.95 -6.97 10.03
N ALA A 31 5.05 -6.13 9.52
CA ALA A 31 4.63 -4.94 10.25
C ALA A 31 3.89 -5.29 11.55
N PHE A 32 3.03 -6.31 11.54
CA PHE A 32 2.36 -6.81 12.74
C PHE A 32 3.35 -7.29 13.80
N ILE A 33 4.36 -8.08 13.40
CA ILE A 33 5.42 -8.56 14.29
C ILE A 33 6.23 -7.39 14.85
N LEU A 34 6.68 -6.45 14.01
CA LEU A 34 7.40 -5.26 14.46
C LEU A 34 6.55 -4.39 15.40
N GLY A 35 5.26 -4.30 15.13
CA GLY A 35 4.25 -3.64 15.96
C GLY A 35 4.07 -4.27 17.34
N GLY A 36 4.55 -5.51 17.55
CA GLY A 36 4.44 -6.23 18.82
C GLY A 36 3.25 -7.17 18.91
N GLU A 37 2.71 -7.62 17.77
CA GLU A 37 1.68 -8.67 17.69
C GLU A 37 0.38 -8.35 18.44
N ASN A 38 0.12 -7.07 18.67
CA ASN A 38 -1.02 -6.56 19.43
C ASN A 38 -1.80 -5.47 18.67
N TYR A 39 -1.65 -5.44 17.35
CA TYR A 39 -2.22 -4.45 16.43
C TYR A 39 -1.74 -3.00 16.63
N HIS A 40 -0.73 -2.75 17.48
CA HIS A 40 0.00 -1.50 17.39
C HIS A 40 0.73 -1.42 16.05
N ALA A 41 0.80 -0.24 15.46
CA ALA A 41 1.59 -0.04 14.24
C ALA A 41 3.07 0.18 14.60
N PRO A 42 4.02 -0.41 13.86
CA PRO A 42 5.42 -0.01 13.96
C PRO A 42 5.53 1.46 13.52
N ALA A 43 6.29 2.27 14.24
CA ALA A 43 6.47 3.67 13.91
C ALA A 43 7.90 4.12 14.15
N GLN A 44 8.30 5.20 13.48
CA GLN A 44 9.66 5.70 13.51
C GLN A 44 9.68 7.22 13.31
N GLY A 45 10.54 7.93 14.03
CA GLY A 45 10.81 9.34 13.73
C GLY A 45 11.34 9.50 12.30
N LEU A 46 10.89 10.53 11.58
CA LEU A 46 11.27 10.75 10.18
C LEU A 46 12.78 10.93 10.01
N VAL A 47 13.41 11.68 10.92
CA VAL A 47 14.87 11.91 10.93
C VAL A 47 15.62 10.60 11.19
N ASP A 48 15.11 9.76 12.09
CA ASP A 48 15.71 8.47 12.42
C ASP A 48 15.58 7.46 11.27
N PHE A 49 14.44 7.45 10.59
CA PHE A 49 14.24 6.68 9.35
C PHE A 49 15.26 7.08 8.28
N LEU A 50 15.48 8.38 8.06
CA LEU A 50 16.47 8.88 7.09
C LEU A 50 17.92 8.53 7.46
N ARG A 51 18.20 8.32 8.75
CA ARG A 51 19.53 7.99 9.31
C ARG A 51 19.73 6.50 9.62
N ASP A 52 18.75 5.65 9.30
CA ASP A 52 18.77 4.20 9.55
C ASP A 52 18.86 3.78 11.03
N ARG A 53 18.34 4.60 11.95
CA ARG A 53 18.31 4.34 13.40
C ARG A 53 16.88 4.11 13.86
N GLU A 54 16.65 3.27 14.86
CA GLU A 54 15.30 3.02 15.39
C GLU A 54 14.67 4.29 15.98
N GLY A 55 15.45 5.02 16.79
CA GLY A 55 14.99 6.26 17.40
C GLY A 55 13.89 6.05 18.44
N ALA A 56 13.20 7.13 18.76
CA ALA A 56 12.01 7.14 19.62
C ALA A 56 10.85 7.83 18.88
N ILE A 57 9.63 7.67 19.38
CA ILE A 57 8.47 8.40 18.84
C ILE A 57 8.44 9.79 19.50
N PRO A 58 8.65 10.88 18.74
CA PRO A 58 8.82 12.22 19.31
C PRO A 58 7.53 12.81 19.88
N ASN A 59 6.35 12.37 19.42
CA ASN A 59 5.05 12.94 19.80
C ASN A 59 3.94 11.87 19.83
N PRO A 60 2.82 12.12 20.53
CA PRO A 60 1.63 11.28 20.44
C PRO A 60 1.11 11.15 18.99
N THR A 61 0.52 10.00 18.67
CA THR A 61 0.00 9.70 17.32
C THR A 61 -1.52 9.52 17.34
N SER A 62 -2.18 9.81 16.22
CA SER A 62 -3.61 9.55 16.05
C SER A 62 -3.96 8.08 15.75
N PHE A 63 -2.97 7.23 15.45
CA PHE A 63 -3.21 5.81 15.18
C PHE A 63 -3.66 5.08 16.45
N SER A 64 -4.83 4.47 16.39
CA SER A 64 -5.40 3.60 17.42
C SER A 64 -5.36 2.16 16.90
N PRO A 65 -4.96 1.14 17.71
CA PRO A 65 -4.82 1.12 19.18
C PRO A 65 -3.58 1.83 19.76
N GLY A 66 -2.58 2.11 18.94
CA GLY A 66 -1.34 2.77 19.36
C GLY A 66 -0.18 2.42 18.44
N VAL A 67 1.01 2.92 18.77
CA VAL A 67 2.24 2.66 18.00
C VAL A 67 3.32 2.05 18.86
N LYS A 68 4.27 1.36 18.23
CA LYS A 68 5.49 0.83 18.85
C LYS A 68 6.71 1.37 18.08
N PRO A 69 7.71 1.97 18.75
CA PRO A 69 8.96 2.35 18.10
C PRO A 69 9.60 1.12 17.43
N ALA A 70 9.93 1.22 16.15
CA ALA A 70 10.56 0.15 15.37
C ALA A 70 11.26 0.73 14.12
N ARG A 71 12.22 -0.02 13.58
CA ARG A 71 12.85 0.33 12.30
C ARG A 71 11.94 -0.08 11.14
N LEU A 72 11.27 0.88 10.51
CA LEU A 72 10.33 0.61 9.41
C LEU A 72 10.97 -0.07 8.19
N ARG A 73 12.28 0.09 8.02
CA ARG A 73 13.03 -0.61 6.96
C ARG A 73 12.94 -2.14 7.05
N ASP A 74 12.64 -2.68 8.23
CA ASP A 74 12.55 -4.12 8.45
C ASP A 74 11.17 -4.69 8.04
N ALA A 75 10.19 -3.81 7.79
CA ALA A 75 8.85 -4.13 7.27
C ALA A 75 8.59 -3.57 5.86
N LEU A 76 9.62 -3.19 5.11
CA LEU A 76 9.50 -2.73 3.74
C LEU A 76 10.58 -3.33 2.84
N PRO A 77 10.32 -3.51 1.53
CA PRO A 77 11.37 -3.89 0.59
C PRO A 77 12.50 -2.85 0.57
N PRO A 78 13.78 -3.27 0.48
CA PRO A 78 14.91 -2.32 0.48
C PRO A 78 14.80 -1.24 -0.60
N TYR A 79 14.38 -1.60 -1.82
CA TYR A 79 14.22 -0.66 -2.92
C TYR A 79 13.12 0.39 -2.64
N ALA A 80 12.06 0.01 -1.91
CA ALA A 80 11.00 0.92 -1.50
C ALA A 80 11.47 1.88 -0.42
N VAL A 81 12.26 1.40 0.55
CA VAL A 81 12.90 2.24 1.58
C VAL A 81 13.79 3.30 0.92
N ASP A 82 14.63 2.90 -0.02
CA ASP A 82 15.54 3.83 -0.70
C ASP A 82 14.77 4.87 -1.54
N ALA A 83 13.72 4.44 -2.25
CA ALA A 83 12.84 5.33 -3.00
C ALA A 83 12.10 6.31 -2.09
N LEU A 84 11.57 5.86 -0.95
CA LEU A 84 10.94 6.72 0.05
C LEU A 84 11.92 7.78 0.58
N LYS A 85 13.14 7.38 0.96
CA LYS A 85 14.16 8.31 1.45
C LYS A 85 14.54 9.37 0.40
N ARG A 86 14.60 9.01 -0.88
CA ARG A 86 14.81 9.99 -1.97
C ARG A 86 13.60 10.93 -2.09
N GLY A 87 12.39 10.38 -2.15
CA GLY A 87 11.16 11.15 -2.26
C GLY A 87 10.94 12.14 -1.12
N ILE A 88 11.24 11.75 0.13
CA ILE A 88 11.15 12.62 1.31
C ILE A 88 12.09 13.81 1.19
N ARG A 89 13.35 13.60 0.75
CA ARG A 89 14.32 14.69 0.55
C ARG A 89 13.88 15.64 -0.56
N GLU A 90 13.33 15.12 -1.64
CA GLU A 90 12.76 15.94 -2.71
C GLU A 90 11.54 16.74 -2.26
N PHE A 91 10.70 16.17 -1.39
CA PHE A 91 9.58 16.93 -0.80
C PHE A 91 10.06 18.06 0.09
N ASP A 92 11.10 17.87 0.89
CA ASP A 92 11.65 18.97 1.71
C ASP A 92 12.23 20.12 0.86
N ARG A 93 12.82 19.80 -0.30
CA ARG A 93 13.26 20.83 -1.26
C ARG A 93 12.09 21.64 -1.82
N LYS A 94 10.93 21.03 -2.03
CA LYS A 94 9.72 21.68 -2.59
C LYS A 94 8.84 22.33 -1.53
N MET A 95 8.85 21.79 -0.32
CA MET A 95 8.06 22.19 0.82
C MET A 95 8.97 22.18 2.05
N ARG A 96 9.64 23.32 2.27
CA ARG A 96 10.61 23.45 3.36
C ARG A 96 9.94 23.17 4.70
N GLY A 97 10.57 22.31 5.50
CA GLY A 97 10.02 21.87 6.79
C GLY A 97 9.26 20.55 6.70
N PHE A 98 9.24 19.90 5.54
CA PHE A 98 8.75 18.53 5.42
C PHE A 98 9.58 17.56 6.28
N ILE A 99 10.90 17.79 6.37
CA ILE A 99 11.76 17.08 7.33
C ILE A 99 11.87 17.91 8.60
N MET A 100 11.18 17.47 9.65
CA MET A 100 11.22 18.04 11.00
C MET A 100 11.49 16.95 12.04
N ALA A 101 12.00 17.31 13.21
CA ALA A 101 12.35 16.35 14.27
C ALA A 101 11.09 15.66 14.85
N GLU A 102 9.96 16.35 14.78
CA GLU A 102 8.66 15.98 15.32
C GLU A 102 7.87 15.05 14.40
N ALA A 103 8.30 14.89 13.14
CA ALA A 103 7.59 14.10 12.14
C ALA A 103 7.75 12.61 12.37
N ILE A 104 6.66 11.86 12.15
CA ILE A 104 6.55 10.43 12.45
C ILE A 104 6.08 9.70 11.20
N LEU A 105 6.72 8.57 10.91
CA LEU A 105 6.26 7.58 9.94
C LEU A 105 5.58 6.43 10.71
N ILE A 106 4.41 6.01 10.26
CA ILE A 106 3.59 5.00 10.95
C ILE A 106 3.17 3.91 9.96
N GLY A 107 3.39 2.65 10.36
CA GLY A 107 2.89 1.47 9.69
C GLY A 107 3.42 1.25 8.28
N VAL A 108 2.71 0.38 7.56
CA VAL A 108 2.93 0.09 6.13
C VAL A 108 1.60 0.23 5.40
N GLU A 109 1.56 1.09 4.38
CA GLU A 109 0.35 1.31 3.58
C GLU A 109 0.39 0.40 2.35
N THR A 110 -0.30 -0.74 2.42
CA THR A 110 -0.16 -1.84 1.45
C THR A 110 -1.36 -2.05 0.54
N ARG A 111 -2.44 -1.28 0.73
CA ARG A 111 -3.75 -1.47 0.05
C ARG A 111 -4.17 -0.24 -0.74
N THR A 112 -3.24 0.32 -1.51
CA THR A 112 -3.48 1.52 -2.33
C THR A 112 -4.31 1.25 -3.59
N SER A 113 -4.27 0.01 -4.09
CA SER A 113 -5.05 -0.47 -5.24
C SER A 113 -5.08 -1.99 -5.21
N SER A 114 -5.97 -2.62 -6.00
CA SER A 114 -6.03 -4.08 -6.06
C SER A 114 -4.75 -4.67 -6.68
N PRO A 115 -4.11 -5.65 -6.02
CA PRO A 115 -2.95 -6.35 -6.56
C PRO A 115 -3.34 -7.44 -7.59
N VAL A 116 -4.63 -7.55 -7.92
CA VAL A 116 -5.17 -8.53 -8.87
C VAL A 116 -6.13 -7.80 -9.82
N ARG A 117 -6.09 -8.18 -11.09
CA ARG A 117 -7.10 -7.79 -12.07
C ARG A 117 -7.86 -9.02 -12.55
N ILE A 118 -9.18 -9.00 -12.34
CA ILE A 118 -10.08 -10.04 -12.84
C ILE A 118 -10.52 -9.63 -14.23
N VAL A 119 -9.91 -10.22 -15.26
CA VAL A 119 -10.07 -9.75 -16.64
C VAL A 119 -11.51 -9.90 -17.12
N ARG A 120 -12.06 -8.81 -17.66
CA ARG A 120 -13.37 -8.75 -18.30
C ARG A 120 -13.28 -8.23 -19.75
N GLY A 121 -14.20 -8.66 -20.59
CA GLY A 121 -14.33 -8.25 -21.98
C GLY A 121 -15.00 -6.88 -22.17
N PRO A 122 -15.17 -6.44 -23.43
CA PRO A 122 -15.83 -5.17 -23.76
C PRO A 122 -17.29 -5.10 -23.30
N ASP A 123 -17.96 -6.24 -23.19
CA ASP A 123 -19.32 -6.44 -22.68
C ASP A 123 -19.40 -6.42 -21.14
N GLY A 124 -18.27 -6.21 -20.45
CA GLY A 124 -18.19 -6.19 -18.99
C GLY A 124 -18.15 -7.57 -18.33
N GLN A 125 -18.28 -8.65 -19.08
CA GLN A 125 -18.28 -10.01 -18.54
C GLN A 125 -16.86 -10.56 -18.38
N SER A 126 -16.66 -11.46 -17.41
CA SER A 126 -15.43 -12.22 -17.28
C SER A 126 -15.13 -12.98 -18.56
N VAL A 127 -13.88 -12.94 -19.00
CA VAL A 127 -13.43 -13.66 -20.21
C VAL A 127 -13.52 -15.19 -20.10
N SER A 128 -13.73 -15.72 -18.89
CA SER A 128 -13.75 -17.16 -18.60
C SER A 128 -15.06 -17.68 -18.03
N VAL A 129 -15.96 -16.80 -17.58
CA VAL A 129 -17.23 -17.17 -16.93
C VAL A 129 -18.34 -16.24 -17.39
N ALA A 130 -19.24 -16.74 -18.23
CA ALA A 130 -20.41 -15.98 -18.67
C ALA A 130 -21.35 -15.66 -17.49
N GLY A 131 -21.96 -14.48 -17.52
CA GLY A 131 -22.82 -13.96 -16.46
C GLY A 131 -22.08 -13.39 -15.23
N LEU A 132 -20.75 -13.48 -15.18
CA LEU A 132 -19.94 -12.87 -14.12
C LEU A 132 -19.41 -11.51 -14.58
N TYR A 133 -19.65 -10.43 -13.82
CA TYR A 133 -19.24 -9.07 -14.17
C TYR A 133 -18.27 -8.48 -13.13
N PRO A 134 -16.94 -8.63 -13.30
CA PRO A 134 -15.98 -8.01 -12.40
C PRO A 134 -16.04 -6.48 -12.48
N CYS A 135 -16.17 -5.78 -11.35
CA CYS A 135 -16.25 -4.31 -11.33
C CYS A 135 -15.58 -3.67 -10.10
N GLY A 136 -15.34 -2.36 -10.18
CA GLY A 136 -14.80 -1.54 -9.12
C GLY A 136 -13.33 -1.81 -8.80
N GLU A 137 -12.89 -1.31 -7.64
CA GLU A 137 -11.49 -1.41 -7.21
C GLU A 137 -11.05 -2.86 -6.97
N GLY A 138 -11.91 -3.70 -6.39
CA GLY A 138 -11.59 -5.11 -6.11
C GLY A 138 -11.25 -5.92 -7.37
N ALA A 139 -11.96 -5.67 -8.48
CA ALA A 139 -11.65 -6.27 -9.78
C ALA A 139 -10.46 -5.61 -10.49
N GLY A 140 -9.96 -4.49 -9.94
CA GLY A 140 -8.86 -3.72 -10.47
C GLY A 140 -9.26 -2.76 -11.58
N TYR A 141 -10.53 -2.35 -11.73
CA TYR A 141 -10.98 -1.40 -12.77
C TYR A 141 -11.20 0.04 -12.27
N ALA A 142 -11.07 0.26 -10.97
CA ALA A 142 -11.17 1.57 -10.34
C ALA A 142 -10.11 1.73 -9.24
N GLY A 143 -9.99 2.93 -8.68
CA GLY A 143 -9.00 3.26 -7.64
C GLY A 143 -9.49 4.32 -6.66
N GLY A 144 -10.80 4.46 -6.51
CA GLY A 144 -11.42 5.42 -5.61
C GLY A 144 -12.94 5.37 -5.69
N ILE A 145 -13.60 6.14 -4.81
CA ILE A 145 -15.06 6.12 -4.64
C ILE A 145 -15.78 6.45 -5.95
N ILE A 146 -15.44 7.58 -6.59
CA ILE A 146 -16.10 8.04 -7.81
C ILE A 146 -15.84 7.10 -9.00
N SER A 147 -14.59 6.68 -9.21
CA SER A 147 -14.27 5.76 -10.31
C SER A 147 -14.93 4.39 -10.12
N SER A 148 -15.05 3.91 -8.89
CA SER A 148 -15.76 2.65 -8.61
C SER A 148 -17.26 2.77 -8.85
N ALA A 149 -17.87 3.90 -8.48
CA ALA A 149 -19.29 4.16 -8.75
C ALA A 149 -19.58 4.24 -10.25
N LEU A 150 -18.75 4.95 -11.01
CA LEU A 150 -18.87 5.05 -12.47
C LEU A 150 -18.69 3.69 -13.16
N ASP A 151 -17.73 2.88 -12.68
CA ASP A 151 -17.55 1.52 -13.18
C ASP A 151 -18.76 0.63 -12.88
N GLY A 152 -19.35 0.79 -11.69
CA GLY A 152 -20.58 0.10 -11.31
C GLY A 152 -21.77 0.46 -12.20
N ILE A 153 -21.97 1.74 -12.51
CA ILE A 153 -23.04 2.20 -13.43
C ILE A 153 -22.84 1.57 -14.81
N ARG A 154 -21.63 1.65 -15.36
CA ARG A 154 -21.32 1.07 -16.67
C ARG A 154 -21.61 -0.43 -16.75
N ILE A 155 -21.30 -1.16 -15.67
CA ILE A 155 -21.55 -2.60 -15.60
C ILE A 155 -23.04 -2.90 -15.43
N ALA A 156 -23.78 -2.10 -14.66
CA ALA A 156 -25.23 -2.22 -14.56
C ALA A 156 -25.90 -2.00 -15.93
N GLU A 157 -25.47 -0.99 -16.69
CA GLU A 157 -25.95 -0.73 -18.06
C GLU A 157 -25.67 -1.91 -19.01
N ALA A 158 -24.49 -2.53 -18.91
CA ALA A 158 -24.13 -3.70 -19.70
C ALA A 158 -24.94 -4.97 -19.34
N ILE A 159 -25.51 -5.04 -18.13
CA ILE A 159 -26.36 -6.16 -17.69
C ILE A 159 -27.80 -6.01 -18.20
N ILE A 160 -28.31 -4.77 -18.31
CA ILE A 160 -29.71 -4.49 -18.66
C ILE A 160 -29.93 -4.18 -20.15
N SER A 161 -28.87 -4.13 -20.95
CA SER A 161 -28.93 -3.96 -22.41
C SER A 161 -29.00 -5.29 -23.15
#